data_AF-A0A3A8LN04-F1
#
_entry.id   AF-A0A3A8LN04-F1
#
_cell.length_a   1.000
_cell.length_b   1.000
_cell.length_c   1.000
_cell.angle_alpha   90.00
_cell.angle_beta   90.00
_cell.angle_gamma   90.00
#
_symmetry.space_group_name_H-M   'P 1'
#
loop_
_entity.id
_entity.type
_entity.pdbx_description
1 polymer ?
#
loop_
_entity_poly.entity_id
_entity_poly.type
_entity_poly.pdbx_seq_one_letter_code
_entity_poly.pdbx_strand_id
1 'polypeptide(L)'
;MGPVEYFACGRCGGTANVLLRHRSDFDFQQRLTGALRFPLTGPGLQTLLAVSLMLAVLRSLGGGIRLIQVLPLTLALGIFWGTFFALVKGAARGNPDPEAPVFTDVIRDNLIPGLRGLVVTVGVFLPAFARAVSLAPSPQQHLMNLLLGASLEAVMPPAALEDPLTWGLVLLGFLWLPWAWLVAAMGQSMVGALHPLRALACIRALGRDALKVMGVFALLAVAHAGMHWQADQVLAFHIFFLSRWIAEALTLLVPFAAANVLGLVLYVYGDALGYLPASDFLEPVLGTTAPERAPPPLRGAAPEVPEPEAPSSPEEMASQVAAFTQAVEARDVARALALYAALRVLPHLKLSPTHHLFVGQAAAVERDFPLSVMALEAAADAAPEEPTAPRALVLLARVQGEKMGNTVRAEEIYRYILHRYPDTDAARFAQGRVTSAA
;
A
#
# COMPACT_ATOMS: atom_id res chain seq x y z
N MET A 1 29.33 -13.34 -21.85
CA MET A 1 29.26 -12.00 -21.23
C MET A 1 30.53 -11.28 -21.60
N GLY A 2 30.44 -10.23 -22.43
CA GLY A 2 31.61 -9.43 -22.82
C GLY A 2 32.00 -8.44 -21.71
N PRO A 3 33.25 -7.93 -21.71
CA PRO A 3 33.69 -6.94 -20.74
C PRO A 3 32.89 -5.64 -20.90
N VAL A 4 32.43 -5.07 -19.77
CA VAL A 4 31.68 -3.81 -19.74
C VAL A 4 32.56 -2.75 -19.09
N GLU A 5 32.81 -1.66 -19.82
CA GLU A 5 33.61 -0.53 -19.37
C GLU A 5 32.77 0.40 -18.48
N TYR A 6 33.33 0.86 -17.35
CA TYR A 6 32.65 1.76 -16.43
C TYR A 6 33.21 3.19 -16.50
N PHE A 7 32.31 4.17 -16.45
CA PHE A 7 32.66 5.60 -16.37
C PHE A 7 32.96 5.99 -14.91
N ALA A 8 34.20 6.31 -14.61
CA ALA A 8 34.55 7.09 -13.42
C ALA A 8 34.30 8.58 -13.70
N CYS A 9 34.01 9.38 -12.66
CA CYS A 9 34.12 10.83 -12.81
C CYS A 9 35.58 11.16 -13.15
N GLY A 10 35.86 11.53 -14.41
CA GLY A 10 37.21 11.82 -14.89
C GLY A 10 37.92 12.96 -14.15
N ARG A 11 37.19 13.69 -13.29
CA ARG A 11 37.71 14.81 -12.50
C ARG A 11 38.05 14.45 -11.05
N CYS A 12 37.26 13.60 -10.38
CA CYS A 12 37.45 13.30 -8.95
C CYS A 12 37.76 11.83 -8.65
N GLY A 13 37.66 10.92 -9.61
CA GLY A 13 37.90 9.48 -9.38
C GLY A 13 36.92 8.82 -8.41
N GLY A 14 35.85 9.52 -8.01
CA GLY A 14 34.84 9.06 -7.07
C GLY A 14 33.93 7.99 -7.67
N THR A 15 33.25 7.26 -6.78
CA THR A 15 32.40 6.13 -7.11
C THR A 15 31.17 6.58 -7.88
N ALA A 16 30.94 5.97 -9.04
CA ALA A 16 29.71 6.17 -9.79
C ALA A 16 28.55 5.57 -8.98
N ASN A 17 27.74 6.43 -8.36
CA ASN A 17 26.45 6.02 -7.83
C ASN A 17 25.60 5.46 -8.98
N VAL A 18 24.77 4.46 -8.68
CA VAL A 18 23.82 3.93 -9.65
C VAL A 18 22.98 5.10 -10.15
N LEU A 19 22.98 5.33 -11.47
CA LEU A 19 22.15 6.37 -12.07
C LEU A 19 20.70 6.00 -11.82
N LEU A 20 20.05 6.77 -10.95
CA LEU A 20 18.65 6.62 -10.63
C LEU A 20 17.83 7.54 -11.51
N ARG A 21 16.71 7.04 -12.00
CA ARG A 21 15.74 7.80 -12.79
C ARG A 21 14.34 7.50 -12.28
N HIS A 22 13.46 8.50 -12.40
CA HIS A 22 12.10 8.33 -11.95
C HIS A 22 11.38 7.26 -12.77
N ARG A 23 10.51 6.46 -12.15
CA ARG A 23 9.77 5.37 -12.82
C ARG A 23 8.92 5.83 -14.01
N SER A 24 8.36 7.04 -13.92
CA SER A 24 7.54 7.64 -14.98
C SER A 24 8.31 8.00 -16.25
N ASP A 25 9.64 8.04 -16.18
CA ASP A 25 10.47 8.32 -17.35
C ASP A 25 10.67 7.10 -18.26
N PHE A 26 10.34 5.90 -17.76
CA PHE A 26 10.34 4.67 -18.56
C PHE A 26 9.02 4.54 -19.32
N ASP A 27 9.03 3.80 -20.43
CA ASP A 27 7.83 3.62 -21.25
C ASP A 27 6.74 2.82 -20.50
N PHE A 28 5.68 3.53 -20.12
CA PHE A 28 4.52 2.95 -19.45
C PHE A 28 3.88 1.82 -20.26
N GLN A 29 3.90 1.91 -21.60
CA GLN A 29 3.25 0.92 -22.48
C GLN A 29 3.93 -0.45 -22.40
N GLN A 30 5.25 -0.50 -22.25
CA GLN A 30 5.98 -1.76 -22.09
C GLN A 30 5.56 -2.47 -20.79
N ARG A 31 5.48 -1.73 -19.68
CA ARG A 31 5.07 -2.27 -18.38
C ARG A 31 3.60 -2.71 -18.36
N LEU A 32 2.75 -2.00 -19.10
CA LEU A 32 1.31 -2.29 -19.19
C LEU A 32 1.01 -3.68 -19.74
N THR A 33 1.78 -4.15 -20.73
CA THR A 33 1.62 -5.51 -21.26
C THR A 33 1.94 -6.59 -20.23
N GLY A 34 2.93 -6.35 -19.36
CA GLY A 34 3.27 -7.23 -18.25
C GLY A 34 2.14 -7.30 -17.23
N ALA A 35 1.60 -6.14 -16.83
CA ALA A 35 0.48 -6.06 -15.89
C ALA A 35 -0.77 -6.79 -16.41
N LEU A 36 -1.09 -6.68 -17.70
CA LEU A 36 -2.23 -7.37 -18.32
C LEU A 36 -2.04 -8.88 -18.41
N ARG A 37 -0.80 -9.36 -18.54
CA ARG A 37 -0.46 -10.79 -18.60
C ARG A 37 -0.37 -11.44 -17.23
N PHE A 38 -0.39 -10.67 -16.15
CA PHE A 38 -0.24 -11.18 -14.79
C PHE A 38 -1.12 -12.40 -14.47
N PRO A 39 -2.45 -12.41 -14.78
CA PRO A 39 -3.31 -13.55 -14.45
C PRO A 39 -2.91 -14.86 -15.14
N LEU A 40 -2.08 -14.79 -16.19
CA LEU A 40 -1.58 -15.92 -16.97
C LEU A 40 -0.16 -16.35 -16.56
N THR A 41 0.47 -15.64 -15.62
CA THR A 41 1.76 -16.05 -15.04
C THR A 41 1.56 -17.20 -14.05
N GLY A 42 2.62 -17.95 -13.71
CA GLY A 42 2.54 -19.04 -12.73
C GLY A 42 1.90 -18.61 -11.40
N PRO A 43 2.43 -17.57 -10.72
CA PRO A 43 1.84 -17.07 -9.47
C PRO A 43 0.43 -16.51 -9.65
N GLY A 44 0.19 -15.74 -10.72
CA GLY A 44 -1.13 -15.17 -11.00
C GLY A 44 -2.21 -16.25 -11.24
N LEU A 45 -1.87 -17.30 -11.99
CA LEU A 45 -2.76 -18.44 -12.24
C LEU A 45 -3.04 -19.23 -10.95
N GLN A 46 -2.05 -19.42 -10.09
CA GLN A 46 -2.24 -20.05 -8.78
C GLN A 46 -3.23 -19.25 -7.92
N THR A 47 -3.05 -17.93 -7.81
CA THR A 47 -3.98 -17.07 -7.07
C THR A 47 -5.38 -17.10 -7.70
N LEU A 48 -5.48 -17.05 -9.03
CA LEU A 48 -6.75 -17.10 -9.76
C LEU A 48 -7.51 -18.38 -9.45
N LEU A 49 -6.85 -19.54 -9.55
CA LEU A 49 -7.46 -20.85 -9.30
C LEU A 49 -7.87 -21.03 -7.84
N ALA A 50 -7.05 -20.56 -6.89
CA ALA A 50 -7.36 -20.65 -5.47
C ALA A 50 -8.56 -19.78 -5.09
N VAL A 51 -8.61 -18.54 -5.56
CA VAL A 51 -9.72 -17.62 -5.28
C VAL A 51 -10.99 -18.07 -5.99
N SER A 52 -10.91 -18.50 -7.25
CA SER A 52 -12.08 -19.03 -7.97
C SER A 52 -12.67 -20.26 -7.29
N LEU A 53 -11.82 -21.15 -6.76
CA LEU A 53 -12.26 -22.33 -6.01
C LEU A 53 -13.05 -21.90 -4.76
N MET A 54 -12.48 -20.97 -3.99
CA MET A 54 -13.10 -20.46 -2.77
C MET A 54 -14.45 -19.77 -3.06
N LEU A 55 -14.50 -18.92 -4.09
CA LEU A 55 -15.73 -18.25 -4.51
C LEU A 55 -16.79 -19.24 -5.00
N ALA A 56 -16.38 -20.28 -5.75
CA ALA A 56 -17.29 -21.33 -6.21
C ALA A 56 -17.88 -22.12 -5.04
N VAL A 57 -17.10 -22.45 -4.02
CA VAL A 57 -17.58 -23.09 -2.78
C VAL A 57 -18.58 -22.19 -2.07
N LEU A 58 -18.20 -20.94 -1.78
CA LEU A 58 -19.06 -20.00 -1.04
C LEU A 58 -20.38 -19.73 -1.78
N ARG A 59 -20.34 -19.47 -3.09
CA ARG A 59 -21.56 -19.27 -3.89
C ARG A 59 -22.40 -20.54 -3.99
N SER A 60 -21.81 -21.73 -3.91
CA SER A 60 -22.55 -23.00 -3.83
C SER A 60 -23.27 -23.18 -2.51
N LEU A 61 -22.65 -22.81 -1.40
CA LEU A 61 -23.31 -22.77 -0.09
C LEU A 61 -24.46 -21.76 -0.06
N GLY A 62 -24.35 -20.66 -0.81
CA GLY A 62 -25.40 -19.67 -1.01
C GLY A 62 -26.65 -20.17 -1.77
N GLY A 63 -26.67 -21.39 -2.31
CA GLY A 63 -27.86 -21.96 -2.97
C GLY A 63 -28.96 -22.47 -2.01
N GLY A 64 -28.70 -22.51 -0.70
CA GLY A 64 -29.60 -23.05 0.32
C GLY A 64 -30.73 -22.11 0.79
N ILE A 65 -31.24 -22.31 2.02
CA ILE A 65 -32.31 -21.50 2.63
C ILE A 65 -31.91 -20.00 2.67
N ARG A 66 -32.79 -19.09 2.22
CA ARG A 66 -32.54 -17.64 2.08
C ARG A 66 -31.80 -16.97 3.25
N LEU A 67 -32.13 -17.32 4.50
CA LEU A 67 -31.51 -16.72 5.69
C LEU A 67 -30.00 -17.06 5.81
N ILE A 68 -29.59 -18.24 5.32
CA ILE A 68 -28.20 -18.71 5.35
C ILE A 68 -27.40 -18.13 4.17
N GLN A 69 -28.04 -17.59 3.14
CA GLN A 69 -27.37 -17.13 1.91
C GLN A 69 -26.54 -15.85 2.10
N VAL A 70 -26.91 -15.00 3.05
CA VAL A 70 -26.25 -13.69 3.23
C VAL A 70 -24.79 -13.87 3.63
N LEU A 71 -24.51 -14.74 4.61
CA LEU A 71 -23.16 -14.96 5.13
C LEU A 71 -22.13 -15.46 4.07
N PRO A 72 -22.39 -16.52 3.28
CA PRO A 72 -21.43 -16.96 2.28
C PRO A 72 -21.27 -15.95 1.15
N LEU A 73 -22.31 -15.18 0.81
CA LEU A 73 -22.21 -14.12 -0.20
C LEU A 73 -21.40 -12.91 0.30
N THR A 74 -21.57 -12.51 1.57
CA THR A 74 -20.76 -11.43 2.17
C THR A 74 -19.30 -11.85 2.28
N LEU A 75 -19.03 -13.09 2.68
CA LEU A 75 -17.67 -13.64 2.69
C LEU A 75 -17.08 -13.70 1.28
N ALA A 76 -17.84 -14.16 0.28
CA ALA A 76 -17.39 -14.20 -1.11
C ALA A 76 -17.04 -12.80 -1.63
N LEU A 77 -17.89 -11.81 -1.34
CA LEU A 77 -17.64 -10.41 -1.69
C LEU A 77 -16.36 -9.88 -1.03
N GLY A 78 -16.15 -10.18 0.25
CA GLY A 78 -14.95 -9.76 0.96
C GLY A 78 -13.68 -10.47 0.52
N ILE A 79 -13.74 -11.76 0.15
CA ILE A 79 -12.60 -12.47 -0.47
C ILE A 79 -12.25 -11.82 -1.80
N PHE A 80 -13.23 -11.59 -2.67
CA PHE A 80 -13.01 -10.97 -3.96
C PHE A 80 -12.31 -9.60 -3.83
N TRP A 81 -12.87 -8.69 -3.03
CA TRP A 81 -12.31 -7.35 -2.87
C TRP A 81 -11.01 -7.32 -2.07
N GLY A 82 -10.88 -8.19 -1.06
CA GLY A 82 -9.66 -8.37 -0.28
C GLY A 82 -8.50 -8.78 -1.19
N THR A 83 -8.71 -9.81 -2.02
CA THR A 83 -7.70 -10.23 -3.01
C THR A 83 -7.46 -9.16 -4.07
N PHE A 84 -8.50 -8.50 -4.59
CA PHE A 84 -8.34 -7.42 -5.56
C PHE A 84 -7.42 -6.32 -5.04
N PHE A 85 -7.66 -5.81 -3.82
CA PHE A 85 -6.82 -4.77 -3.23
C PHE A 85 -5.43 -5.27 -2.82
N ALA A 86 -5.28 -6.54 -2.42
CA ALA A 86 -3.97 -7.15 -2.17
C ALA A 86 -3.13 -7.19 -3.47
N LEU A 87 -3.74 -7.59 -4.59
CA LEU A 87 -3.08 -7.59 -5.91
C LEU A 87 -2.67 -6.18 -6.34
N VAL A 88 -3.53 -5.17 -6.15
CA VAL A 88 -3.17 -3.76 -6.43
C VAL A 88 -1.93 -3.34 -5.62
N LYS A 89 -1.90 -3.65 -4.32
CA LYS A 89 -0.78 -3.30 -3.44
C LYS A 89 0.49 -4.06 -3.75
N GLY A 90 0.39 -5.37 -4.04
CA GLY A 90 1.53 -6.19 -4.45
C GLY A 90 2.17 -5.68 -5.73
N ALA A 91 1.35 -5.38 -6.74
CA ALA A 91 1.82 -4.77 -7.99
C ALA A 91 2.38 -3.35 -7.78
N ALA A 92 1.82 -2.56 -6.86
CA ALA A 92 2.34 -1.24 -6.50
C ALA A 92 3.75 -1.27 -5.89
N ARG A 93 4.14 -2.40 -5.26
CA ARG A 93 5.48 -2.61 -4.70
C ARG A 93 6.50 -3.11 -5.74
N GLY A 94 6.04 -3.49 -6.94
CA GLY A 94 6.88 -4.11 -7.95
C GLY A 94 7.28 -5.56 -7.62
N ASN A 95 6.57 -6.22 -6.70
CA ASN A 95 6.83 -7.61 -6.37
C ASN A 95 6.34 -8.52 -7.52
N PRO A 96 7.19 -9.45 -8.03
CA PRO A 96 6.76 -10.40 -9.05
C PRO A 96 5.78 -11.45 -8.50
N ASP A 97 5.88 -11.72 -7.20
CA ASP A 97 5.01 -12.66 -6.50
C ASP A 97 3.82 -11.92 -5.86
N PRO A 98 2.57 -12.36 -6.13
CA PRO A 98 1.41 -11.76 -5.51
C PRO A 98 1.42 -11.99 -4.02
N GLU A 99 1.20 -10.93 -3.27
CA GLU A 99 0.91 -11.03 -1.85
C GLU A 99 -0.47 -11.66 -1.67
N ALA A 100 -0.50 -12.87 -1.11
CA ALA A 100 -1.75 -13.48 -0.71
C ALA A 100 -2.38 -12.65 0.42
N PRO A 101 -3.69 -12.37 0.37
CA PRO A 101 -4.38 -11.78 1.51
C PRO A 101 -4.22 -12.73 2.71
N VAL A 102 -3.65 -12.21 3.79
CA VAL A 102 -3.59 -12.90 5.07
C VAL A 102 -4.98 -12.77 5.68
N PHE A 103 -5.77 -13.86 5.71
CA PHE A 103 -7.11 -13.86 6.29
C PHE A 103 -7.04 -14.21 7.79
N THR A 104 -6.36 -13.38 8.57
CA THR A 104 -6.23 -13.54 10.02
C THR A 104 -7.48 -13.07 10.77
N ASP A 105 -8.03 -11.92 10.36
CA ASP A 105 -9.21 -11.30 10.95
C ASP A 105 -10.30 -11.14 9.88
N VAL A 106 -11.41 -11.88 10.04
CA VAL A 106 -12.54 -11.85 9.10
C VAL A 106 -13.11 -10.44 8.91
N ILE A 107 -13.09 -9.59 9.94
CA ILE A 107 -13.62 -8.24 9.82
C ILE A 107 -12.64 -7.37 9.03
N ARG A 108 -11.36 -7.36 9.41
CA ARG A 108 -10.35 -6.48 8.81
C ARG A 108 -9.90 -6.92 7.42
N ASP A 109 -9.75 -8.21 7.21
CA ASP A 109 -9.15 -8.78 6.00
C ASP A 109 -10.20 -9.16 4.96
N ASN A 110 -11.47 -9.30 5.35
CA ASN A 110 -12.56 -9.69 4.45
C ASN A 110 -13.70 -8.66 4.42
N LEU A 111 -14.35 -8.36 5.56
CA LEU A 111 -15.55 -7.51 5.56
C LEU A 111 -15.25 -6.06 5.17
N ILE A 112 -14.20 -5.44 5.73
CA ILE A 112 -13.85 -4.04 5.44
C ILE A 112 -13.46 -3.84 3.96
N PRO A 113 -12.56 -4.66 3.36
CA PRO A 113 -12.28 -4.60 1.93
C PRO A 113 -13.53 -4.85 1.08
N GLY A 114 -14.35 -5.83 1.45
CA GLY A 114 -15.63 -6.14 0.79
C GLY A 114 -16.57 -4.93 0.74
N LEU A 115 -16.81 -4.31 1.89
CA LEU A 115 -17.64 -3.11 2.00
C LEU A 115 -17.04 -1.94 1.22
N ARG A 116 -15.73 -1.72 1.31
CA ARG A 116 -15.05 -0.63 0.59
C ARG A 116 -15.23 -0.79 -0.92
N GLY A 117 -14.94 -1.97 -1.46
CA GLY A 117 -15.08 -2.22 -2.88
C GLY A 117 -16.52 -2.12 -3.38
N LEU A 118 -17.48 -2.63 -2.59
CA LEU A 118 -18.91 -2.50 -2.88
C LEU A 118 -19.37 -1.04 -2.88
N VAL A 119 -19.08 -0.28 -1.81
CA VAL A 119 -19.49 1.12 -1.67
C VAL A 119 -18.90 1.98 -2.78
N VAL A 120 -17.64 1.75 -3.16
CA VAL A 120 -17.01 2.50 -4.25
C VAL A 120 -17.66 2.16 -5.59
N THR A 121 -17.86 0.87 -5.87
CA THR A 121 -18.44 0.43 -7.15
C THR A 121 -19.88 0.92 -7.29
N VAL A 122 -20.74 0.67 -6.29
CA VAL A 122 -22.13 1.12 -6.29
C VAL A 122 -22.22 2.66 -6.26
N GLY A 123 -21.37 3.31 -5.47
CA GLY A 123 -21.39 4.76 -5.28
C GLY A 123 -21.08 5.54 -6.57
N VAL A 124 -20.14 5.04 -7.39
CA VAL A 124 -19.83 5.64 -8.70
C VAL A 124 -21.02 5.59 -9.67
N PHE A 125 -21.84 4.52 -9.60
CA PHE A 125 -23.04 4.36 -10.42
C PHE A 125 -24.32 4.89 -9.75
N LEU A 126 -24.23 5.43 -8.53
CA LEU A 126 -25.39 5.94 -7.78
C LEU A 126 -26.22 6.96 -8.58
N PRO A 127 -25.64 7.91 -9.34
CA PRO A 127 -26.44 8.84 -10.14
C PRO A 127 -27.25 8.13 -11.23
N ALA A 128 -26.68 7.13 -11.89
CA ALA A 128 -27.37 6.34 -12.90
C ALA A 128 -28.51 5.51 -12.28
N PHE A 129 -28.27 4.89 -11.13
CA PHE A 129 -29.30 4.17 -10.39
C PHE A 129 -30.42 5.09 -9.91
N ALA A 130 -30.09 6.27 -9.38
CA ALA A 130 -31.09 7.27 -8.96
C ALA A 130 -31.96 7.70 -10.15
N ARG A 131 -31.36 7.89 -11.33
CA ARG A 131 -32.09 8.20 -12.56
C ARG A 131 -32.99 7.03 -12.98
N ALA A 132 -32.49 5.81 -13.00
CA ALA A 132 -33.28 4.63 -13.34
C ALA A 132 -34.49 4.44 -12.41
N VAL A 133 -34.30 4.63 -11.09
CA VAL A 133 -35.38 4.59 -10.09
C VAL A 133 -36.39 5.72 -10.31
N SER A 134 -35.94 6.91 -10.72
CA SER A 134 -36.83 8.05 -11.00
C SER A 134 -37.76 7.83 -12.20
N LEU A 135 -37.37 6.93 -13.12
CA LEU A 135 -38.14 6.54 -14.30
C LEU A 135 -39.04 5.32 -14.04
N ALA A 136 -38.92 4.68 -12.88
CA ALA A 136 -39.73 3.51 -12.55
C ALA A 136 -41.18 3.93 -12.21
N PRO A 137 -42.20 3.18 -12.65
CA PRO A 137 -43.61 3.51 -12.42
C PRO A 137 -44.01 3.48 -10.92
N SER A 138 -43.26 2.78 -10.08
CA SER A 138 -43.48 2.67 -8.63
C SER A 138 -42.13 2.67 -7.89
N PRO A 139 -41.58 3.85 -7.51
CA PRO A 139 -40.24 3.95 -6.94
C PRO A 139 -40.10 3.20 -5.61
N GLN A 140 -41.17 3.11 -4.82
CA GLN A 140 -41.15 2.44 -3.52
C GLN A 140 -41.06 0.91 -3.64
N GLN A 141 -41.79 0.31 -4.59
CA GLN A 141 -41.66 -1.13 -4.88
C GLN A 141 -40.28 -1.43 -5.48
N HIS A 142 -39.77 -0.55 -6.34
CA HIS A 142 -38.46 -0.71 -6.95
C HIS A 142 -37.33 -0.68 -5.93
N LEU A 143 -37.39 0.26 -4.97
CA LEU A 143 -36.41 0.35 -3.87
C LEU A 143 -36.44 -0.89 -2.98
N MET A 144 -37.65 -1.41 -2.71
CA MET A 144 -37.80 -2.63 -1.91
C MET A 144 -37.23 -3.86 -2.63
N ASN A 145 -37.45 -3.98 -3.95
CA ASN A 145 -36.85 -5.03 -4.77
C ASN A 145 -35.32 -4.95 -4.78
N LEU A 146 -34.76 -3.73 -4.87
CA LEU A 146 -33.32 -3.50 -4.86
C LEU A 146 -32.68 -3.92 -3.52
N LEU A 147 -33.33 -3.59 -2.40
CA LEU A 147 -32.95 -4.04 -1.05
C LEU A 147 -33.04 -5.56 -0.88
N LEU A 148 -33.99 -6.21 -1.57
CA LEU A 148 -34.19 -7.66 -1.53
C LEU A 148 -33.27 -8.44 -2.49
N GLY A 149 -32.33 -7.76 -3.16
CA GLY A 149 -31.38 -8.41 -4.06
C GLY A 149 -31.99 -8.85 -5.38
N ALA A 150 -32.97 -8.10 -5.89
CA ALA A 150 -33.54 -8.38 -7.20
C ALA A 150 -32.48 -8.32 -8.32
N SER A 151 -32.71 -9.08 -9.40
CA SER A 151 -31.81 -9.15 -10.54
C SER A 151 -31.59 -7.77 -11.18
N LEU A 152 -30.49 -7.62 -11.92
CA LEU A 152 -30.17 -6.36 -12.61
C LEU A 152 -31.28 -5.92 -13.57
N GLU A 153 -32.00 -6.88 -14.17
CA GLU A 153 -33.20 -6.65 -14.98
C GLU A 153 -34.32 -5.99 -14.18
N ALA A 154 -34.49 -6.38 -12.92
CA ALA A 154 -35.44 -5.74 -12.03
C ALA A 154 -34.97 -4.36 -11.56
N VAL A 155 -33.68 -4.01 -11.72
CA VAL A 155 -33.14 -2.69 -11.34
C VAL A 155 -33.27 -1.67 -12.48
N MET A 156 -33.14 -2.10 -13.75
CA MET A 156 -33.20 -1.23 -14.92
C MET A 156 -34.56 -1.32 -15.62
N PRO A 157 -35.53 -0.41 -15.35
CA PRO A 157 -36.82 -0.43 -16.05
C PRO A 157 -36.60 -0.17 -17.56
N PRO A 158 -37.51 -0.65 -18.44
CA PRO A 158 -37.39 -0.43 -19.89
C PRO A 158 -37.21 1.05 -20.27
N ALA A 159 -37.90 1.94 -19.56
CA ALA A 159 -37.77 3.39 -19.73
C ALA A 159 -36.34 3.92 -19.46
N ALA A 160 -35.59 3.30 -18.54
CA ALA A 160 -34.21 3.68 -18.26
C ALA A 160 -33.25 3.18 -19.35
N LEU A 161 -33.57 2.07 -20.02
CA LEU A 161 -32.79 1.56 -21.17
C LEU A 161 -32.97 2.44 -22.41
N GLU A 162 -34.12 3.11 -22.55
CA GLU A 162 -34.40 4.06 -23.63
C GLU A 162 -33.91 5.49 -23.34
N ASP A 163 -33.60 5.81 -22.08
CA ASP A 163 -33.18 7.15 -21.65
C ASP A 163 -31.69 7.42 -21.93
N PRO A 164 -31.33 8.33 -22.85
CA PRO A 164 -29.93 8.59 -23.19
C PRO A 164 -29.14 9.20 -22.01
N LEU A 165 -29.81 9.91 -21.10
CA LEU A 165 -29.18 10.46 -19.91
C LEU A 165 -28.71 9.35 -18.95
N THR A 166 -29.51 8.30 -18.76
CA THR A 166 -29.12 7.12 -17.96
C THR A 166 -27.83 6.51 -18.52
N TRP A 167 -27.74 6.28 -19.83
CA TRP A 167 -26.54 5.78 -20.47
C TRP A 167 -25.33 6.73 -20.35
N GLY A 168 -25.55 8.04 -20.45
CA GLY A 168 -24.52 9.04 -20.20
C GLY A 168 -23.95 8.97 -18.78
N LEU A 169 -24.82 8.78 -17.78
CA LEU A 169 -24.41 8.61 -16.38
C LEU A 169 -23.70 7.27 -16.14
N VAL A 170 -24.15 6.18 -16.78
CA VAL A 170 -23.47 4.89 -16.74
C VAL A 170 -22.07 5.00 -17.35
N LEU A 171 -21.94 5.64 -18.51
CA LEU A 171 -20.64 5.88 -19.16
C LEU A 171 -19.73 6.72 -18.27
N LEU A 172 -20.24 7.79 -17.67
CA LEU A 172 -19.48 8.61 -16.72
C LEU A 172 -19.02 7.78 -15.52
N GLY A 173 -19.88 6.89 -15.00
CA GLY A 173 -19.53 5.95 -13.94
C GLY A 173 -18.38 5.04 -14.35
N PHE A 174 -18.43 4.44 -15.55
CA PHE A 174 -17.33 3.64 -16.08
C PHE A 174 -16.03 4.42 -16.25
N LEU A 175 -16.11 5.69 -16.65
CA LEU A 175 -14.93 6.54 -16.78
C LEU A 175 -14.31 6.91 -15.42
N TRP A 176 -15.13 6.94 -14.37
CA TRP A 176 -14.71 7.29 -13.01
C TRP A 176 -14.22 6.10 -12.20
N LEU A 177 -14.80 4.92 -12.41
CA LEU A 177 -14.60 3.72 -11.60
C LEU A 177 -13.12 3.33 -11.38
N PRO A 178 -12.23 3.32 -12.39
CA PRO A 178 -10.82 2.94 -12.20
C PRO A 178 -10.11 3.85 -11.18
N TRP A 179 -10.40 5.15 -11.23
CA TRP A 179 -9.81 6.14 -10.33
C TRP A 179 -10.36 6.01 -8.92
N ALA A 180 -11.64 5.72 -8.78
CA ALA A 180 -12.26 5.49 -7.48
C ALA A 180 -11.67 4.24 -6.81
N TRP A 181 -11.46 3.15 -7.55
CA TRP A 181 -10.75 1.97 -7.07
C TRP A 181 -9.29 2.24 -6.72
N LEU A 182 -8.58 3.03 -7.52
CA LEU A 182 -7.20 3.45 -7.24
C LEU A 182 -7.11 4.17 -5.89
N VAL A 183 -7.99 5.16 -5.66
CA VAL A 183 -8.04 5.91 -4.39
C VAL A 183 -8.42 5.01 -3.22
N ALA A 184 -9.35 4.08 -3.42
CA ALA A 184 -9.72 3.10 -2.40
C ALA A 184 -8.56 2.14 -2.04
N ALA A 185 -7.75 1.75 -3.02
CA ALA A 185 -6.60 0.87 -2.84
C ALA A 185 -5.45 1.55 -2.06
N MET A 186 -5.28 2.87 -2.22
CA MET A 186 -4.34 3.68 -1.44
C MET A 186 -4.70 3.79 0.06
N GLY A 187 -5.82 3.20 0.50
CA GLY A 187 -6.21 3.20 1.92
C GLY A 187 -6.99 4.45 2.35
N GLN A 188 -7.36 5.32 1.42
CA GLN A 188 -8.16 6.51 1.71
C GLN A 188 -9.58 6.16 2.19
N SER A 189 -10.25 7.12 2.82
CA SER A 189 -11.64 6.94 3.26
C SER A 189 -12.57 6.69 2.06
N MET A 190 -13.66 5.95 2.28
CA MET A 190 -14.65 5.62 1.22
C MET A 190 -15.25 6.87 0.57
N VAL A 191 -15.53 7.90 1.37
CA VAL A 191 -16.01 9.20 0.87
C VAL A 191 -14.95 9.88 0.00
N GLY A 192 -13.67 9.76 0.38
CA GLY A 192 -12.56 10.24 -0.44
C GLY A 192 -12.47 9.53 -1.80
N ALA A 193 -12.66 8.21 -1.82
CA ALA A 193 -12.67 7.44 -3.07
C ALA A 193 -13.82 7.84 -4.01
N LEU A 194 -14.97 8.23 -3.46
CA LEU A 194 -16.13 8.75 -4.20
C LEU A 194 -16.08 10.26 -4.47
N HIS A 195 -14.95 10.92 -4.24
CA HIS A 195 -14.84 12.36 -4.49
C HIS A 195 -14.34 12.65 -5.91
N PRO A 196 -15.13 13.29 -6.80
CA PRO A 196 -14.76 13.45 -8.21
C PRO A 196 -13.51 14.31 -8.41
N LEU A 197 -13.27 15.31 -7.54
CA LEU A 197 -12.04 16.12 -7.61
C LEU A 197 -10.77 15.30 -7.38
N ARG A 198 -10.83 14.22 -6.58
CA ARG A 198 -9.65 13.35 -6.36
C ARG A 198 -9.38 12.50 -7.60
N ALA A 199 -10.42 11.96 -8.23
CA ALA A 199 -10.27 11.28 -9.52
C ALA A 199 -9.67 12.21 -10.59
N LEU A 200 -10.14 13.45 -10.68
CA LEU A 200 -9.56 14.47 -11.57
C LEU A 200 -8.10 14.79 -11.22
N ALA A 201 -7.74 14.83 -9.93
CA ALA A 201 -6.36 14.99 -9.51
C ALA A 201 -5.48 13.80 -9.96
N CYS A 202 -5.97 12.56 -9.83
CA CYS A 202 -5.27 11.37 -10.35
C CYS A 202 -5.06 11.44 -11.87
N ILE A 203 -6.11 11.81 -12.63
CA ILE A 203 -6.02 11.96 -14.09
C ILE A 203 -4.99 13.02 -14.47
N ARG A 204 -4.98 14.17 -13.78
CA ARG A 204 -4.00 15.24 -14.02
C ARG A 204 -2.57 14.80 -13.67
N ALA A 205 -2.39 14.06 -12.57
CA ALA A 205 -1.09 13.55 -12.14
C ALA A 205 -0.46 12.60 -13.18
N LEU A 206 -1.27 11.74 -13.81
CA LEU A 206 -0.80 10.82 -14.85
C LEU A 206 -0.60 11.49 -16.23
N GLY A 207 -1.26 12.62 -16.48
CA GLY A 207 -1.16 13.33 -17.76
C GLY A 207 -1.59 12.47 -18.95
N ARG A 208 -0.67 12.23 -19.90
CA ARG A 208 -0.97 11.48 -21.14
C ARG A 208 -1.26 10.01 -20.90
N ASP A 209 -0.67 9.41 -19.87
CA ASP A 209 -0.84 7.99 -19.59
C ASP A 209 -2.23 7.68 -18.99
N ALA A 210 -2.92 8.70 -18.46
CA ALA A 210 -4.32 8.55 -18.01
C ALA A 210 -5.24 8.06 -19.13
N LEU A 211 -5.07 8.56 -20.36
CA LEU A 211 -5.89 8.12 -21.50
C LEU A 211 -5.61 6.66 -21.88
N LYS A 212 -4.35 6.21 -21.77
CA LYS A 212 -3.98 4.82 -22.02
C LYS A 212 -4.61 3.89 -20.99
N VAL A 213 -4.56 4.26 -19.70
CA VAL A 213 -5.21 3.52 -18.62
C VAL A 213 -6.72 3.43 -18.87
N MET A 214 -7.37 4.54 -19.22
CA MET A 214 -8.80 4.54 -19.55
C MET A 214 -9.14 3.65 -20.75
N GLY A 215 -8.33 3.71 -21.82
CA GLY A 215 -8.51 2.85 -22.98
C GLY A 215 -8.39 1.36 -22.64
N VAL A 216 -7.42 1.00 -21.79
CA VAL A 216 -7.28 -0.38 -21.29
C VAL A 216 -8.48 -0.78 -20.44
N PHE A 217 -8.96 0.07 -19.53
CA PHE A 217 -10.15 -0.25 -18.73
C PHE A 217 -11.42 -0.40 -19.58
N ALA A 218 -11.57 0.38 -20.65
CA ALA A 218 -12.67 0.21 -21.60
C ALA A 218 -12.59 -1.15 -22.31
N LEU A 219 -11.39 -1.55 -22.77
CA LEU A 219 -11.18 -2.87 -23.39
C LEU A 219 -11.41 -4.02 -22.39
N LEU A 220 -10.94 -3.86 -21.15
CA LEU A 220 -11.19 -4.82 -20.08
C LEU A 220 -12.68 -4.93 -19.77
N ALA A 221 -13.45 -3.84 -19.76
CA ALA A 221 -14.89 -3.90 -19.56
C ALA A 221 -15.60 -4.75 -20.65
N VAL A 222 -15.23 -4.59 -21.92
CA VAL A 222 -15.74 -5.41 -23.02
C VAL A 222 -15.32 -6.88 -22.86
N ALA A 223 -14.05 -7.12 -22.54
CA ALA A 223 -13.56 -8.47 -22.30
C ALA A 223 -14.29 -9.15 -21.11
N HIS A 224 -14.59 -8.39 -20.05
CA HIS A 224 -15.31 -8.89 -18.88
C HIS A 224 -16.74 -9.31 -19.22
N ALA A 225 -17.44 -8.50 -20.01
CA ALA A 225 -18.76 -8.87 -20.53
C ALA A 225 -18.70 -10.18 -21.34
N GLY A 226 -17.68 -10.34 -22.19
CA GLY A 226 -17.42 -11.59 -22.91
C GLY A 226 -17.14 -12.78 -22.00
N MET A 227 -16.34 -12.60 -20.94
CA MET A 227 -16.07 -13.66 -19.95
C MET A 227 -17.33 -14.06 -19.18
N HIS A 228 -18.21 -13.10 -18.85
CA HIS A 228 -19.49 -13.39 -18.23
C HIS A 228 -20.41 -14.20 -19.15
N TRP A 229 -20.47 -13.84 -20.43
CA TRP A 229 -21.23 -14.61 -21.43
C TRP A 229 -20.67 -16.04 -21.57
N GLN A 230 -19.35 -16.21 -21.64
CA GLN A 230 -18.74 -17.54 -21.70
C GLN A 230 -18.99 -18.35 -20.41
N ALA A 231 -18.89 -17.71 -19.25
CA ALA A 231 -19.14 -18.35 -17.96
C ALA A 231 -20.58 -18.90 -17.87
N ASP A 232 -21.57 -18.17 -18.40
CA ASP A 232 -22.96 -18.65 -18.50
C ASP A 232 -23.07 -19.93 -19.34
N GLN A 233 -22.38 -19.98 -20.48
CA GLN A 233 -22.30 -21.19 -21.31
C GLN A 233 -21.62 -22.36 -20.58
N VAL A 234 -20.59 -22.09 -19.77
CA VAL A 234 -19.93 -23.13 -18.96
C VAL A 234 -20.88 -23.69 -17.89
N LEU A 235 -21.69 -22.83 -17.27
CA LEU A 235 -22.68 -23.24 -16.26
C LEU A 235 -23.77 -24.15 -16.84
N ALA A 236 -24.10 -24.01 -18.14
CA ALA A 236 -25.07 -24.85 -18.83
C ALA A 236 -24.67 -26.33 -18.96
N PHE A 237 -23.39 -26.68 -18.79
CA PHE A 237 -22.96 -28.09 -18.82
C PHE A 237 -23.35 -28.88 -17.56
N HIS A 238 -23.83 -28.21 -16.50
CA HIS A 238 -24.33 -28.82 -15.26
C HIS A 238 -23.38 -29.84 -14.59
N ILE A 239 -22.06 -29.72 -14.81
CA ILE A 239 -21.07 -30.53 -14.11
C ILE A 239 -20.94 -29.98 -12.69
N PHE A 240 -21.71 -30.57 -11.77
CA PHE A 240 -21.85 -30.27 -10.33
C PHE A 240 -21.09 -29.02 -9.86
N PHE A 241 -19.82 -29.17 -9.52
CA PHE A 241 -18.98 -28.11 -8.96
C PHE A 241 -17.95 -27.55 -9.96
N LEU A 242 -17.49 -28.38 -10.90
CA LEU A 242 -16.42 -28.03 -11.83
C LEU A 242 -16.84 -26.90 -12.79
N SER A 243 -18.07 -26.94 -13.30
CA SER A 243 -18.61 -25.88 -14.17
C SER A 243 -18.59 -24.52 -13.48
N ARG A 244 -18.99 -24.48 -12.20
CA ARG A 244 -19.01 -23.26 -11.39
C ARG A 244 -17.60 -22.75 -11.11
N TRP A 245 -16.67 -23.62 -10.76
CA TRP A 245 -15.28 -23.24 -10.53
C TRP A 245 -14.63 -22.63 -11.78
N ILE A 246 -14.85 -23.24 -12.96
CA ILE A 246 -14.36 -22.71 -14.24
C ILE A 246 -15.03 -21.35 -14.55
N ALA A 247 -16.34 -21.23 -14.36
CA ALA A 247 -17.06 -19.97 -14.54
C ALA A 247 -16.51 -18.84 -13.65
N GLU A 248 -16.21 -19.13 -12.37
CA GLU A 248 -15.53 -18.17 -11.49
C GLU A 248 -14.14 -17.81 -12.01
N ALA A 249 -13.34 -18.78 -12.45
CA ALA A 249 -12.00 -18.52 -12.98
C ALA A 249 -12.04 -17.60 -14.22
N LEU A 250 -12.99 -17.82 -15.13
CA LEU A 250 -13.19 -16.98 -16.32
C LEU A 250 -13.56 -15.54 -15.93
N THR A 251 -14.51 -15.38 -15.01
CA THR A 251 -14.99 -14.05 -14.60
C THR A 251 -13.96 -13.26 -13.79
N LEU A 252 -13.05 -13.93 -13.07
CA LEU A 252 -11.97 -13.29 -12.30
C LEU A 252 -10.76 -12.85 -13.15
N LEU A 253 -10.58 -13.40 -14.35
CA LEU A 253 -9.44 -13.10 -15.22
C LEU A 253 -9.26 -11.58 -15.43
N VAL A 254 -10.37 -10.90 -15.74
CA VAL A 254 -10.36 -9.47 -16.04
C VAL A 254 -10.17 -8.60 -14.79
N PRO A 255 -10.90 -8.79 -13.68
CA PRO A 255 -10.63 -8.07 -12.43
C PRO A 255 -9.19 -8.19 -11.95
N PHE A 256 -8.53 -9.34 -12.12
CA PHE A 256 -7.14 -9.52 -11.71
C PHE A 256 -6.17 -8.76 -12.61
N ALA A 257 -6.43 -8.72 -13.92
CA ALA A 257 -5.68 -7.85 -14.85
C ALA A 257 -5.89 -6.37 -14.48
N ALA A 258 -7.13 -5.96 -14.19
CA ALA A 258 -7.45 -4.60 -13.78
C ALA A 258 -6.73 -4.21 -12.49
N ALA A 259 -6.70 -5.08 -11.47
CA ALA A 259 -5.97 -4.87 -10.23
C ALA A 259 -4.48 -4.60 -10.48
N ASN A 260 -3.85 -5.38 -11.37
CA ASN A 260 -2.45 -5.21 -11.72
C ASN A 260 -2.19 -3.91 -12.50
N VAL A 261 -3.11 -3.50 -13.37
CA VAL A 261 -3.00 -2.20 -14.07
C VAL A 261 -3.08 -1.05 -13.06
N LEU A 262 -3.98 -1.10 -12.07
CA LEU A 262 -4.04 -0.08 -11.01
C LEU A 262 -2.78 -0.09 -10.14
N GLY A 263 -2.28 -1.29 -9.80
CA GLY A 263 -1.02 -1.42 -9.07
C GLY A 263 0.16 -0.85 -9.85
N LEU A 264 0.22 -1.07 -11.16
CA LEU A 264 1.23 -0.47 -12.03
C LEU A 264 1.13 1.07 -12.04
N VAL A 265 -0.09 1.63 -12.04
CA VAL A 265 -0.27 3.08 -11.91
C VAL A 265 0.31 3.59 -10.59
N LEU A 266 0.03 2.91 -9.47
CA LEU A 266 0.61 3.27 -8.16
C LEU A 266 2.12 3.06 -8.13
N TYR A 267 2.64 2.04 -8.81
CA TYR A 267 4.08 1.76 -8.88
C TYR A 267 4.85 2.88 -9.59
N VAL A 268 4.26 3.46 -10.66
CA VAL A 268 4.92 4.46 -11.52
C VAL A 268 4.68 5.89 -11.05
N TYR A 269 3.48 6.22 -10.58
CA TYR A 269 3.06 7.59 -10.24
C TYR A 269 2.64 7.75 -8.77
N GLY A 270 3.00 6.81 -7.91
CA GLY A 270 2.54 6.81 -6.52
C GLY A 270 2.97 8.05 -5.74
N ASP A 271 4.12 8.65 -6.05
CA ASP A 271 4.57 9.91 -5.45
C ASP A 271 3.63 11.08 -5.80
N ALA A 272 3.30 11.23 -7.08
CA ALA A 272 2.38 12.26 -7.57
C ALA A 272 0.95 12.07 -7.04
N LEU A 273 0.59 10.83 -6.68
CA LEU A 273 -0.69 10.47 -6.09
C LEU A 273 -0.70 10.55 -4.55
N GLY A 274 0.45 10.81 -3.92
CA GLY A 274 0.59 10.87 -2.46
C GLY A 274 0.54 9.50 -1.78
N TYR A 275 0.91 8.44 -2.47
CA TYR A 275 0.96 7.07 -1.96
C TYR A 275 2.22 6.79 -1.12
N LEU A 276 3.40 7.18 -1.61
CA LEU A 276 4.71 6.98 -0.98
C LEU A 276 5.63 8.20 -1.29
N PRO A 277 6.74 8.41 -0.56
CA PRO A 277 7.66 9.50 -0.83
C PRO A 277 8.38 9.33 -2.18
N ALA A 278 8.73 10.45 -2.83
CA ALA A 278 9.35 10.46 -4.17
C ALA A 278 10.67 9.67 -4.28
N SER A 279 11.41 9.50 -3.17
CA SER A 279 12.62 8.67 -3.11
C SER A 279 12.37 7.21 -3.51
N ASP A 280 11.17 6.69 -3.25
CA ASP A 280 10.81 5.29 -3.44
C ASP A 280 10.42 4.98 -4.89
N PHE A 281 10.35 6.02 -5.74
CA PHE A 281 9.99 5.95 -7.17
C PHE A 281 11.19 6.17 -8.08
N LEU A 282 12.38 5.97 -7.54
CA LEU A 282 13.63 5.98 -8.27
C LEU A 282 14.03 4.54 -8.61
N GLU A 283 14.33 4.30 -9.90
CA GLU A 283 14.81 3.02 -10.40
C GLU A 283 16.18 3.17 -11.08
N PRO A 284 17.03 2.14 -11.03
CA PRO A 284 18.32 2.15 -11.71
C PRO A 284 18.14 2.16 -13.23
N VAL A 285 18.73 3.15 -13.90
CA VAL A 285 18.66 3.31 -15.37
C VAL A 285 19.22 2.08 -16.10
N LEU A 286 20.22 1.42 -15.51
CA LEU A 286 20.89 0.26 -16.09
C LEU A 286 20.29 -1.08 -15.63
N GLY A 287 19.14 -1.06 -14.95
CA GLY A 287 18.48 -2.28 -14.49
C GLY A 287 19.29 -3.01 -13.41
N THR A 288 19.52 -4.32 -13.61
CA THR A 288 20.22 -5.19 -12.64
C THR A 288 21.73 -5.20 -12.78
N THR A 289 22.33 -4.43 -13.70
CA THR A 289 23.79 -4.32 -13.76
C THR A 289 24.33 -3.62 -12.52
N ALA A 290 24.94 -4.40 -11.63
CA ALA A 290 25.67 -3.90 -10.48
C ALA A 290 27.04 -3.34 -10.91
N PRO A 291 27.60 -2.37 -10.17
CA PRO A 291 28.99 -1.99 -10.36
C PRO A 291 29.92 -3.16 -10.03
N GLU A 292 30.92 -3.44 -10.87
CA GLU A 292 31.89 -4.52 -10.66
C GLU A 292 32.74 -4.35 -9.39
N ARG A 293 32.89 -3.11 -8.90
CA ARG A 293 33.54 -2.83 -7.62
C ARG A 293 32.56 -2.16 -6.68
N ALA A 294 32.50 -2.71 -5.47
CA ALA A 294 31.95 -1.98 -4.34
C ALA A 294 32.73 -0.65 -4.19
N PRO A 295 32.04 0.46 -3.88
CA PRO A 295 32.72 1.71 -3.61
C PRO A 295 33.82 1.48 -2.56
N PRO A 296 35.05 2.02 -2.73
CA PRO A 296 35.99 2.07 -1.63
C PRO A 296 35.24 2.68 -0.44
N PRO A 297 35.36 2.13 0.79
CA PRO A 297 34.70 2.73 1.94
C PRO A 297 35.07 4.20 1.96
N LEU A 298 34.06 5.08 1.98
CA LEU A 298 34.24 6.52 2.08
C LEU A 298 35.14 6.78 3.30
N ARG A 299 36.44 6.97 3.07
CA ARG A 299 37.28 7.73 4.00
C ARG A 299 36.63 9.10 4.03
N GLY A 300 36.09 9.47 5.18
CA GLY A 300 35.33 10.70 5.40
C GLY A 300 36.02 11.90 4.75
N ALA A 301 35.55 12.24 3.55
CA ALA A 301 35.78 13.52 2.90
C ALA A 301 34.38 14.07 2.72
N ALA A 302 33.91 14.76 3.75
CA ALA A 302 32.65 15.47 3.74
C ALA A 302 32.64 16.45 2.54
N PRO A 303 31.51 16.59 1.83
CA PRO A 303 31.36 17.63 0.81
C PRO A 303 31.51 19.00 1.45
N GLU A 304 32.29 19.86 0.82
CA GLU A 304 32.42 21.29 1.13
C GLU A 304 31.10 22.00 0.82
N VAL A 305 30.17 21.95 1.77
CA VAL A 305 29.00 22.83 1.84
C VAL A 305 29.52 24.25 2.11
N PRO A 306 28.99 25.30 1.44
CA PRO A 306 29.40 26.68 1.72
C PRO A 306 29.31 26.95 3.22
N GLU A 307 30.47 27.29 3.76
CA GLU A 307 30.84 27.45 5.17
C GLU A 307 29.69 28.00 6.03
N PRO A 308 28.99 27.13 6.78
CA PRO A 308 28.41 27.56 8.05
C PRO A 308 29.59 27.89 8.98
N GLU A 309 29.41 28.92 9.80
CA GLU A 309 30.37 29.43 10.79
C GLU A 309 31.28 28.32 11.37
N ALA A 310 32.57 28.64 11.44
CA ALA A 310 33.69 27.79 11.79
C ALA A 310 33.36 26.61 12.73
N PRO A 311 33.93 25.41 12.49
CA PRO A 311 33.74 24.26 13.37
C PRO A 311 34.07 24.66 14.80
N SER A 312 33.07 24.49 15.68
CA SER A 312 33.22 24.72 17.09
C SER A 312 34.45 23.98 17.59
N SER A 313 35.31 24.70 18.32
CA SER A 313 36.56 24.13 18.81
C SER A 313 36.28 22.84 19.61
N PRO A 314 37.23 21.87 19.67
CA PRO A 314 37.05 20.68 20.51
C PRO A 314 36.66 20.99 21.96
N GLU A 315 37.07 22.16 22.48
CA GLU A 315 36.69 22.69 23.79
C GLU A 315 35.22 23.10 23.85
N GLU A 316 34.69 23.78 22.83
CA GLU A 316 33.27 24.11 22.73
C GLU A 316 32.40 22.85 22.59
N MET A 317 32.84 21.85 21.84
CA MET A 317 32.16 20.56 21.76
C MET A 317 32.09 19.87 23.12
N ALA A 318 33.22 19.80 23.84
CA ALA A 318 33.25 19.23 25.18
C ALA A 318 32.32 20.00 26.15
N SER A 319 32.29 21.33 26.04
CA SER A 319 31.39 22.19 26.81
C SER A 319 29.91 21.91 26.50
N GLN A 320 29.54 21.78 25.22
CA GLN A 320 28.16 21.48 24.83
C GLN A 320 27.71 20.09 25.29
N VAL A 321 28.59 19.08 25.21
CA VAL A 321 28.31 17.73 25.74
C VAL A 321 28.17 17.75 27.26
N ALA A 322 29.00 18.50 27.97
CA ALA A 322 28.90 18.66 29.41
C ALA A 322 27.58 19.37 29.79
N ALA A 323 27.21 20.43 29.08
CA ALA A 323 25.94 21.13 29.27
C ALA A 323 24.73 20.24 28.98
N PHE A 324 24.81 19.39 27.95
CA PHE A 324 23.78 18.41 27.64
C PHE A 324 23.67 17.35 28.75
N THR A 325 24.80 16.80 29.18
CA THR A 325 24.85 15.80 30.27
C THR A 325 24.25 16.39 31.54
N GLN A 326 24.62 17.62 31.90
CA GLN A 326 24.04 18.33 33.04
C GLN A 326 22.52 18.54 32.89
N ALA A 327 22.03 18.89 31.69
CA ALA A 327 20.60 19.03 31.44
C ALA A 327 19.84 17.70 31.60
N VAL A 328 20.42 16.59 31.13
CA VAL A 328 19.84 15.25 31.29
C VAL A 328 19.82 14.83 32.77
N GLU A 329 20.91 15.04 33.50
CA GLU A 329 21.00 14.75 34.94
C GLU A 329 20.02 15.58 35.77
N ALA A 330 19.87 16.87 35.43
CA ALA A 330 18.89 17.77 36.03
C ALA A 330 17.43 17.48 35.59
N ARG A 331 17.22 16.56 34.64
CA ARG A 331 15.93 16.27 33.99
C ARG A 331 15.28 17.51 33.36
N ASP A 332 16.08 18.47 32.90
CA ASP A 332 15.61 19.64 32.17
C ASP A 332 15.34 19.26 30.71
N VAL A 333 14.12 18.80 30.44
CA VAL A 333 13.69 18.25 29.15
C VAL A 333 13.85 19.27 28.02
N ALA A 334 13.38 20.50 28.21
CA ALA A 334 13.41 21.51 27.16
C ALA A 334 14.85 21.85 26.75
N ARG A 335 15.74 22.02 27.74
CA ARG A 335 17.16 22.29 27.49
C ARG A 335 17.89 21.09 26.88
N ALA A 336 17.61 19.88 27.35
CA ALA A 336 18.21 18.67 26.82
C ALA A 336 17.84 18.45 25.34
N LEU A 337 16.58 18.64 24.96
CA LEU A 337 16.13 18.52 23.56
C LEU A 337 16.78 19.58 22.66
N ALA A 338 16.85 20.84 23.12
CA ALA A 338 17.50 21.92 22.37
C ALA A 338 19.00 21.64 22.13
N LEU A 339 19.71 21.22 23.17
CA LEU A 339 21.14 20.88 23.08
C LEU A 339 21.36 19.64 22.21
N TYR A 340 20.50 18.63 22.32
CA TYR A 340 20.59 17.42 21.49
C TYR A 340 20.41 17.72 20.00
N ALA A 341 19.49 18.63 19.64
CA ALA A 341 19.30 19.06 18.25
C ALA A 341 20.54 19.75 17.67
N ALA A 342 21.25 20.54 18.48
CA ALA A 342 22.51 21.18 18.10
C ALA A 342 23.65 20.15 17.95
N LEU A 343 23.73 19.17 18.86
CA LEU A 343 24.74 18.11 18.84
C LEU A 343 24.54 17.13 17.67
N ARG A 344 23.33 17.02 17.10
CA ARG A 344 23.02 16.13 15.96
C ARG A 344 23.84 16.41 14.71
N VAL A 345 24.25 17.66 14.50
CA VAL A 345 25.01 18.07 13.29
C VAL A 345 26.44 17.51 13.32
N LEU A 346 26.90 16.98 14.46
CA LEU A 346 28.27 16.56 14.68
C LEU A 346 28.40 15.02 14.58
N PRO A 347 28.97 14.48 13.49
CA PRO A 347 28.95 13.04 13.17
C PRO A 347 29.84 12.12 14.04
N HIS A 348 30.40 12.62 15.16
CA HIS A 348 31.41 11.90 15.95
C HIS A 348 31.17 11.88 17.45
N LEU A 349 30.06 12.44 17.94
CA LEU A 349 29.78 12.48 19.36
C LEU A 349 29.16 11.17 19.85
N LYS A 350 30.00 10.35 20.51
CA LYS A 350 29.57 9.17 21.26
C LYS A 350 28.87 9.63 22.55
N LEU A 351 27.62 10.07 22.44
CA LEU A 351 26.76 10.21 23.61
C LEU A 351 26.49 8.82 24.20
N SER A 352 26.21 8.76 25.50
CA SER A 352 25.90 7.48 26.12
C SER A 352 24.55 6.95 25.61
N PRO A 353 24.36 5.62 25.56
CA PRO A 353 23.07 5.00 25.21
C PRO A 353 21.93 5.48 26.11
N THR A 354 22.22 5.74 27.40
CA THR A 354 21.22 6.23 28.37
C THR A 354 20.77 7.66 28.06
N HIS A 355 21.66 8.52 27.56
CA HIS A 355 21.29 9.87 27.12
C HIS A 355 20.40 9.83 25.88
N HIS A 356 20.73 9.00 24.90
CA HIS A 356 19.89 8.79 23.72
C HIS A 356 18.50 8.27 24.11
N LEU A 357 18.41 7.31 25.03
CA LEU A 357 17.16 6.78 25.54
C LEU A 357 16.31 7.86 26.24
N PHE A 358 16.94 8.72 27.06
CA PHE A 358 16.26 9.84 27.73
C PHE A 358 15.65 10.82 26.72
N VAL A 359 16.44 11.23 25.72
CA VAL A 359 15.98 12.13 24.65
C VAL A 359 14.84 11.50 23.86
N GLY A 360 14.96 10.21 23.51
CA GLY A 360 13.91 9.47 22.82
C GLY A 360 12.57 9.47 23.57
N GLN A 361 12.61 9.28 24.89
CA GLN A 361 11.42 9.33 25.76
C GLN A 361 10.85 10.76 25.86
N ALA A 362 11.71 11.75 26.08
CA ALA A 362 11.32 13.15 26.19
C ALA A 362 10.66 13.65 24.90
N ALA A 363 11.27 13.39 23.75
CA ALA A 363 10.72 13.76 22.44
C ALA A 363 9.37 13.09 22.15
N ALA A 364 9.18 11.84 22.58
CA ALA A 364 7.88 11.16 22.45
C ALA A 364 6.77 11.84 23.27
N VAL A 365 7.10 12.38 24.45
CA VAL A 365 6.15 13.12 25.31
C VAL A 365 5.79 14.46 24.67
N GLU A 366 6.77 15.17 24.13
CA GLU A 366 6.59 16.45 23.41
C GLU A 366 5.97 16.29 22.01
N ARG A 367 5.63 15.04 21.61
CA ARG A 367 5.07 14.68 20.30
C ARG A 367 5.98 14.97 19.11
N ASP A 368 7.28 15.13 19.34
CA ASP A 368 8.30 15.12 18.30
C ASP A 368 8.70 13.67 17.99
N PHE A 369 7.80 12.95 17.30
CA PHE A 369 7.99 11.55 16.97
C PHE A 369 9.20 11.28 16.05
N PRO A 370 9.52 12.13 15.04
CA PRO A 370 10.72 11.96 14.24
C PRO A 370 12.00 12.00 15.08
N LEU A 371 12.13 12.97 15.99
CA LEU A 371 13.28 13.05 16.90
C LEU A 371 13.33 11.85 17.85
N SER A 372 12.17 11.43 18.35
CA SER A 372 12.05 10.27 19.23
C SER A 372 12.56 8.99 18.56
N VAL A 373 12.10 8.70 17.34
CA VAL A 373 12.53 7.54 16.55
C VAL A 373 14.04 7.53 16.39
N MET A 374 14.60 8.63 15.91
CA MET A 374 16.04 8.76 15.67
C MET A 374 16.87 8.58 16.95
N ALA A 375 16.45 9.17 18.07
CA ALA A 375 17.16 9.03 19.34
C ALA A 375 17.05 7.61 19.93
N LEU A 376 15.90 6.93 19.76
CA LEU A 376 15.72 5.55 20.22
C LEU A 376 16.52 4.54 19.36
N GLU A 377 16.62 4.77 18.06
CA GLU A 377 17.51 3.99 17.18
C GLU A 377 18.97 4.18 17.59
N ALA A 378 19.42 5.43 17.77
CA ALA A 378 20.77 5.72 18.27
C ALA A 378 21.06 5.07 19.64
N ALA A 379 20.07 5.03 20.54
CA ALA A 379 20.21 4.35 21.84
C ALA A 379 20.40 2.83 21.70
N ALA A 380 19.69 2.20 20.75
CA ALA A 380 19.81 0.77 20.48
C ALA A 380 21.14 0.42 19.79
N ASP A 381 21.59 1.26 18.86
CA ASP A 381 22.82 1.05 18.09
C ASP A 381 24.09 1.34 18.88
N ALA A 382 24.06 2.29 19.82
CA ALA A 382 25.23 2.70 20.60
C ALA A 382 25.76 1.59 21.52
N ALA A 383 24.87 0.76 22.08
CA ALA A 383 25.25 -0.38 22.92
C ALA A 383 24.27 -1.56 22.77
N PRO A 384 24.39 -2.35 21.68
CA PRO A 384 23.42 -3.39 21.34
C PRO A 384 23.32 -4.52 22.37
N GLU A 385 24.37 -4.75 23.18
CA GLU A 385 24.42 -5.81 24.20
C GLU A 385 23.95 -5.33 25.58
N GLU A 386 23.75 -4.03 25.78
CA GLU A 386 23.28 -3.47 27.05
C GLU A 386 21.76 -3.60 27.21
N PRO A 387 21.23 -3.68 28.44
CA PRO A 387 19.78 -3.71 28.68
C PRO A 387 19.04 -2.44 28.18
N THR A 388 19.78 -1.37 27.90
CA THR A 388 19.26 -0.13 27.30
C THR A 388 18.72 -0.36 25.89
N ALA A 389 19.37 -1.20 25.08
CA ALA A 389 18.97 -1.46 23.69
C ALA A 389 17.59 -2.11 23.54
N PRO A 390 17.28 -3.27 24.17
CA PRO A 390 15.95 -3.86 24.07
C PRO A 390 14.86 -2.94 24.63
N ARG A 391 15.17 -2.14 25.66
CA ARG A 391 14.24 -1.13 26.18
C ARG A 391 13.96 -0.01 25.17
N ALA A 392 15.00 0.49 24.51
CA ALA A 392 14.87 1.51 23.46
C ALA A 392 14.02 0.99 22.29
N LEU A 393 14.25 -0.26 21.86
CA LEU A 393 13.50 -0.89 20.78
C LEU A 393 12.02 -1.07 21.11
N VAL A 394 11.66 -1.42 22.35
CA VAL A 394 10.23 -1.47 22.76
C VAL A 394 9.57 -0.10 22.63
N LEU A 395 10.24 0.96 23.08
CA LEU A 395 9.71 2.33 22.98
C LEU A 395 9.63 2.78 21.53
N LEU A 396 10.62 2.43 20.71
CA LEU A 396 10.63 2.71 19.28
C LEU A 396 9.42 2.07 18.59
N ALA A 397 9.19 0.78 18.85
CA ALA A 397 8.03 0.06 18.33
C ALA A 397 6.71 0.71 18.77
N ARG A 398 6.62 1.19 20.02
CA ARG A 398 5.42 1.90 20.51
C ARG A 398 5.24 3.25 19.84
N VAL A 399 6.29 4.04 19.65
CA VAL A 399 6.19 5.33 18.93
C VAL A 399 5.76 5.09 17.49
N GLN A 400 6.38 4.14 16.80
CA GLN A 400 6.02 3.77 15.43
C GLN A 400 4.57 3.31 15.33
N GLY A 401 4.15 2.35 16.17
CA GLY A 401 2.82 1.75 16.09
C GLY A 401 1.70 2.62 16.67
N GLU A 402 1.86 3.08 17.92
CA GLU A 402 0.80 3.76 18.68
C GLU A 402 0.71 5.26 18.35
N LYS A 403 1.83 5.91 17.97
CA LYS A 403 1.86 7.37 17.74
C LYS A 403 1.91 7.75 16.27
N MET A 404 2.68 7.02 15.46
CA MET A 404 2.83 7.28 14.03
C MET A 404 1.90 6.42 13.16
N GLY A 405 1.23 5.41 13.74
CA GLY A 405 0.33 4.51 13.00
C GLY A 405 1.04 3.50 12.09
N ASN A 406 2.36 3.38 12.20
CA ASN A 406 3.18 2.44 11.43
C ASN A 406 3.21 1.07 12.12
N THR A 407 2.07 0.37 12.08
CA THR A 407 1.88 -0.91 12.76
C THR A 407 2.78 -2.02 12.22
N VAL A 408 3.04 -2.03 10.91
CA VAL A 408 3.93 -3.01 10.27
C VAL A 408 5.35 -2.88 10.81
N ARG A 409 5.90 -1.66 10.84
CA ARG A 409 7.25 -1.43 11.38
C ARG A 409 7.34 -1.74 12.86
N ALA A 410 6.31 -1.41 13.64
CA ALA A 410 6.27 -1.75 15.06
C ALA A 410 6.33 -3.27 15.29
N GLU A 411 5.58 -4.05 14.49
CA GLU A 411 5.59 -5.50 14.55
C GLU A 411 6.94 -6.10 14.15
N GLU A 412 7.58 -5.58 13.08
CA GLU A 412 8.94 -5.96 12.69
C GLU A 412 9.94 -5.78 13.85
N ILE A 413 9.87 -4.64 14.54
CA ILE A 413 10.73 -4.36 15.69
C ILE A 413 10.43 -5.32 16.83
N TYR A 414 9.16 -5.61 17.13
CA TYR A 414 8.81 -6.59 18.17
C TYR A 414 9.35 -7.99 17.86
N ARG A 415 9.24 -8.46 16.60
CA ARG A 415 9.82 -9.74 16.17
C ARG A 415 11.34 -9.73 16.29
N TYR A 416 11.99 -8.62 15.94
CA TYR A 416 13.43 -8.45 16.13
C TYR A 416 13.82 -8.57 17.60
N ILE A 417 13.07 -7.95 18.53
CA ILE A 417 13.32 -8.06 19.97
C ILE A 417 13.21 -9.51 20.44
N LEU A 418 12.16 -10.23 20.02
CA LEU A 418 11.96 -11.64 20.39
C LEU A 418 13.11 -12.53 19.91
N HIS A 419 13.64 -12.26 18.72
CA HIS A 419 14.74 -13.02 18.16
C HIS A 419 16.11 -12.65 18.76
N ARG A 420 16.39 -11.36 18.94
CA ARG A 420 17.71 -10.86 19.37
C ARG A 420 17.89 -10.84 20.89
N TYR A 421 16.81 -10.64 21.65
CA TYR A 421 16.82 -10.45 23.11
C TYR A 421 15.82 -11.35 23.85
N PRO A 422 15.83 -12.69 23.63
CA PRO A 422 14.76 -13.60 24.06
C PRO A 422 14.52 -13.63 25.58
N ASP A 423 15.56 -13.42 26.38
CA ASP A 423 15.51 -13.55 27.85
C ASP A 423 15.30 -12.21 28.58
N THR A 424 14.72 -11.22 27.91
CA THR A 424 14.54 -9.86 28.46
C THR A 424 13.07 -9.52 28.74
N ASP A 425 12.84 -8.55 29.64
CA ASP A 425 11.51 -7.98 29.89
C ASP A 425 10.88 -7.40 28.62
N ALA A 426 11.73 -6.88 27.73
CA ALA A 426 11.33 -6.39 26.42
C ALA A 426 10.77 -7.50 25.52
N ALA A 427 11.39 -8.69 25.52
CA ALA A 427 10.86 -9.85 24.80
C ALA A 427 9.52 -10.32 25.39
N ARG A 428 9.39 -10.36 26.72
CA ARG A 428 8.10 -10.67 27.37
C ARG A 428 7.00 -9.69 26.97
N PHE A 429 7.32 -8.38 26.90
CA PHE A 429 6.38 -7.37 26.42
C PHE A 429 6.06 -7.53 24.93
N ALA A 430 7.07 -7.76 24.09
CA ALA A 430 6.91 -7.95 22.65
C ALA A 430 6.04 -9.17 22.32
N GLN A 431 6.18 -10.26 23.07
CA GLN A 431 5.39 -11.48 22.89
C GLN A 431 3.89 -11.20 23.05
N GLY A 432 3.50 -10.40 24.05
CA GLY A 432 2.11 -9.99 24.24
C GLY A 432 1.58 -9.11 23.10
N ARG A 433 2.43 -8.33 22.44
CA ARG A 433 2.03 -7.44 21.33
C ARG A 433 1.93 -8.14 19.99
N VAL A 434 2.85 -9.07 19.69
CA VAL A 434 2.79 -9.85 18.44
C VAL A 434 1.60 -10.82 18.47
N THR A 435 1.31 -11.44 19.61
CA THR A 435 0.20 -12.39 19.73
C THR A 435 -1.17 -11.71 19.71
N SER A 436 -1.27 -10.46 20.18
CA SER A 436 -2.53 -9.68 20.19
C SER A 436 -2.84 -8.99 18.86
N ALA A 437 -1.92 -9.02 17.89
CA ALA A 437 -2.12 -8.50 16.54
C ALA A 437 -2.59 -9.56 15.54
N ALA A 438 -2.60 -10.84 15.95
CA ALA A 438 -3.33 -11.94 15.33
C ALA A 438 -4.73 -12.05 15.95
#